data_AF-A0A843I9Q4-F1
#
_entry.id   AF-A0A843I9Q4-F1
#
_cell.length_a   1.000
_cell.length_b   1.000
_cell.length_c   1.000
_cell.angle_alpha   90.00
_cell.angle_beta   90.00
_cell.angle_gamma   90.00
#
_symmetry.space_group_name_H-M   'P 1'
#
loop_
_entity.id
_entity.type
_entity.pdbx_description
1 polymer ?
#
loop_
_entity_poly.entity_id
_entity_poly.type
_entity_poly.pdbx_seq_one_letter_code
_entity_poly.pdbx_strand_id
1 'polypeptide(L)'
;MVAPMYVSGRYWTNYNPTFMPPEEFAKTAYDRAVMEAVVDDMGMCRFHRGWGEALANELYKLIGRQLDKAVYKRFAQYAVKAGAEPRPWESKRAADVVSAMAKELGVKDWRFESFEDYLEWWRRYKESLDKLLGLAGV
;
A
#
# COMPACT_ATOMS: atom_id res chain seq x y z
N MET A 1 -3.46 -10.18 -1.81
CA MET A 1 -2.28 -9.93 -2.67
C MET A 1 -1.23 -9.15 -1.90
N VAL A 2 0.05 -9.16 -2.32
CA VAL A 2 1.10 -8.37 -1.67
C VAL A 2 1.93 -7.69 -2.76
N ALA A 3 2.21 -6.39 -2.60
CA ALA A 3 3.04 -5.60 -3.51
C ALA A 3 3.89 -4.60 -2.69
N PRO A 4 5.14 -4.31 -3.13
CA PRO A 4 6.00 -3.31 -2.49
C PRO A 4 5.38 -1.92 -2.37
N MET A 5 5.53 -1.30 -1.19
CA MET A 5 5.00 0.02 -0.83
C MET A 5 6.13 0.96 -0.37
N TYR A 6 5.88 2.27 -0.39
CA TYR A 6 6.83 3.29 0.09
C TYR A 6 7.25 3.12 1.55
N VAL A 7 6.39 2.49 2.36
CA VAL A 7 6.77 1.91 3.64
C VAL A 7 6.41 0.44 3.59
N SER A 8 7.42 -0.42 3.63
CA SER A 8 7.25 -1.87 3.61
C SER A 8 7.29 -2.44 5.02
N GLY A 9 6.46 -3.46 5.29
CA GLY A 9 6.32 -4.08 6.61
C GLY A 9 5.18 -3.52 7.47
N ARG A 10 5.08 -4.01 8.72
CA ARG A 10 4.14 -3.62 9.80
C ARG A 10 2.73 -3.19 9.35
N TYR A 11 2.14 -3.85 8.36
CA TYR A 11 0.72 -3.70 7.96
C TYR A 11 0.36 -2.52 7.05
N TRP A 12 1.33 -1.83 6.44
CA TRP A 12 1.11 -0.65 5.56
C TRP A 12 0.67 -1.00 4.13
N THR A 13 -0.02 -2.13 3.95
CA THR A 13 -0.61 -2.54 2.66
C THR A 13 -1.88 -3.36 2.90
N ASN A 14 -2.61 -3.67 1.83
CA ASN A 14 -3.78 -4.53 1.89
C ASN A 14 -3.37 -6.01 1.90
N TYR A 15 -3.41 -6.64 3.07
CA TYR A 15 -3.08 -8.06 3.26
C TYR A 15 -4.27 -9.01 3.09
N ASN A 16 -5.45 -8.52 2.69
CA ASN A 16 -6.58 -9.41 2.48
C ASN A 16 -6.22 -10.44 1.40
N PRO A 17 -6.60 -11.72 1.58
CA PRO A 17 -6.34 -12.79 0.62
C PRO A 17 -7.32 -12.68 -0.55
N THR A 18 -7.35 -11.52 -1.20
CA THR A 18 -8.12 -11.25 -2.41
C THR A 18 -7.16 -10.83 -3.52
N PHE A 19 -7.56 -11.12 -4.74
CA PHE A 19 -6.95 -10.55 -5.94
C PHE A 19 -7.78 -9.34 -6.36
N MET A 20 -7.11 -8.29 -6.77
CA MET A 20 -7.72 -7.08 -7.30
C MET A 20 -6.91 -6.66 -8.54
N PRO A 21 -7.56 -6.04 -9.54
CA PRO A 21 -6.85 -5.30 -10.59
C PRO A 21 -5.83 -4.32 -9.97
N PRO A 22 -4.71 -4.04 -10.66
CA PRO A 22 -3.60 -3.29 -10.08
C PRO A 22 -4.00 -1.90 -9.55
N GLU A 23 -4.91 -1.21 -10.24
CA GLU A 23 -5.42 0.10 -9.85
C GLU A 23 -6.26 0.04 -8.56
N GLU A 24 -7.12 -0.97 -8.43
CA GLU A 24 -7.95 -1.18 -7.25
C GLU A 24 -7.11 -1.61 -6.05
N PHE A 25 -6.12 -2.50 -6.28
CA PHE A 25 -5.18 -2.88 -5.23
C PHE A 25 -4.36 -1.67 -4.76
N ALA A 26 -3.90 -0.80 -5.67
CA ALA A 26 -3.20 0.43 -5.32
C ALA A 26 -4.03 1.33 -4.43
N LYS A 27 -5.32 1.52 -4.75
CA LYS A 27 -6.25 2.31 -3.93
C LYS A 27 -6.40 1.72 -2.52
N THR A 28 -6.69 0.43 -2.42
CA THR A 28 -6.92 -0.20 -1.10
C THR A 28 -5.65 -0.26 -0.25
N ALA A 29 -4.49 -0.50 -0.87
CA ALA A 29 -3.20 -0.45 -0.20
C ALA A 29 -2.86 0.97 0.28
N TYR A 30 -3.10 1.99 -0.55
CA TYR A 30 -2.92 3.41 -0.20
C TYR A 30 -3.80 3.82 0.97
N ASP A 31 -5.12 3.57 0.89
CA ASP A 31 -6.07 3.92 1.95
C ASP A 31 -5.65 3.28 3.29
N ARG A 32 -5.18 2.01 3.23
CA ARG A 32 -4.69 1.31 4.40
C ARG A 32 -3.41 1.94 4.96
N ALA A 33 -2.44 2.25 4.12
CA ALA A 33 -1.18 2.88 4.53
C ALA A 33 -1.39 4.26 5.18
N VAL A 34 -2.30 5.07 4.63
CA VAL A 34 -2.67 6.37 5.22
C VAL A 34 -3.23 6.18 6.64
N MET A 35 -4.14 5.23 6.83
CA MET A 35 -4.76 5.01 8.13
C MET A 35 -3.82 4.32 9.12
N GLU A 36 -2.91 3.43 8.69
CA GLU A 36 -1.85 2.90 9.57
C GLU A 36 -0.87 4.01 9.98
N ALA A 37 -0.53 4.95 9.08
CA ALA A 37 0.27 6.12 9.44
C ALA A 37 -0.42 6.98 10.51
N VAL A 38 -1.74 7.15 10.42
CA VAL A 38 -2.54 7.82 11.47
C VAL A 38 -2.48 7.07 12.80
N VAL A 39 -2.64 5.75 12.78
CA VAL A 39 -2.58 4.91 14.00
C VAL A 39 -1.21 4.98 14.66
N ASP A 40 -0.15 4.94 13.87
CA ASP A 40 1.23 5.08 14.36
C ASP A 40 1.49 6.49 14.92
N ASP A 41 1.00 7.55 14.26
CA ASP A 41 1.14 8.94 14.72
C ASP A 41 0.35 9.21 16.02
N MET A 42 -0.79 8.54 16.22
CA MET A 42 -1.50 8.53 17.52
C MET A 42 -0.74 7.83 18.65
N GLY A 43 0.33 7.09 18.34
CA GLY A 43 1.01 6.22 19.30
C GLY A 43 0.14 5.05 19.77
N MET A 44 -0.86 4.67 18.98
CA MET A 44 -1.79 3.59 19.33
C MET A 44 -1.28 2.25 18.84
N CYS A 45 -1.39 1.22 19.68
CA CYS A 45 -1.15 -0.15 19.22
C CYS A 45 -2.16 -0.50 18.12
N ARG A 46 -1.67 -1.04 17.00
CA ARG A 46 -2.49 -1.50 15.85
C ARG A 46 -3.72 -2.32 16.24
N PHE A 47 -3.64 -3.15 17.28
CA PHE A 47 -4.77 -3.99 17.69
C PHE A 47 -5.99 -3.17 18.16
N HIS A 48 -5.80 -1.87 18.43
CA HIS A 48 -6.87 -0.93 18.75
C HIS A 48 -7.45 -0.20 17.53
N ARG A 49 -6.96 -0.44 16.32
CA ARG A 49 -7.39 0.30 15.11
C ARG A 49 -8.89 0.25 14.87
N GLY A 50 -9.55 -0.87 15.25
CA GLY A 50 -10.98 -1.07 15.03
C GLY A 50 -11.87 0.00 15.68
N TRP A 51 -11.44 0.58 16.79
CA TRP A 51 -12.11 1.73 17.42
C TRP A 51 -11.28 3.02 17.33
N GLY A 52 -9.95 2.91 17.35
CA GLY A 52 -9.04 4.06 17.33
C GLY A 52 -9.16 4.92 16.08
N GLU A 53 -9.31 4.29 14.90
CA GLU A 53 -9.45 5.02 13.63
C GLU A 53 -10.70 5.90 13.61
N ALA A 54 -11.82 5.40 14.16
CA ALA A 54 -13.08 6.14 14.22
C ALA A 54 -13.02 7.36 15.15
N LEU A 55 -12.19 7.28 16.20
CA LEU A 55 -12.02 8.35 17.19
C LEU A 55 -10.82 9.26 16.91
N ALA A 56 -10.02 8.99 15.88
CA ALA A 56 -8.76 9.69 15.62
C ALA A 56 -8.92 11.23 15.61
N ASN A 57 -9.92 11.75 14.91
CA ASN A 57 -10.16 13.20 14.87
C ASN A 57 -10.47 13.78 16.25
N GLU A 58 -11.28 13.10 17.07
CA GLU A 58 -11.62 13.56 18.42
C GLU A 58 -10.42 13.51 19.35
N LEU A 59 -9.61 12.45 19.27
CA LEU A 59 -8.38 12.32 20.05
C LEU A 59 -7.38 13.45 19.74
N TYR A 60 -7.20 13.81 18.46
CA TYR A 60 -6.35 14.93 18.07
C TYR A 60 -6.87 16.29 18.59
N LYS A 61 -8.20 16.50 18.57
CA LYS A 61 -8.81 17.72 19.12
C LYS A 61 -8.53 17.88 20.62
N LEU A 62 -8.55 16.80 21.40
CA LEU A 62 -8.27 16.84 22.85
C LEU A 62 -6.88 17.40 23.17
N ILE A 63 -5.90 17.19 22.29
CA ILE A 63 -4.53 17.70 22.44
C ILE A 63 -4.29 19.01 21.65
N GLY A 64 -5.34 19.63 21.12
CA GLY A 64 -5.26 20.87 20.35
C GLY A 64 -4.52 20.73 19.01
N ARG A 65 -4.50 19.52 18.41
CA ARG A 65 -3.87 19.26 17.12
C ARG A 65 -4.92 18.86 16.07
N GLN A 66 -4.54 18.96 14.81
CA GLN A 66 -5.35 18.45 13.70
C GLN A 66 -4.75 17.13 13.20
N LEU A 67 -5.62 16.19 12.84
CA LEU A 67 -5.21 14.92 12.26
C LEU A 67 -4.50 15.15 10.92
N ASP A 68 -3.29 14.63 10.78
CA ASP A 68 -2.50 14.77 9.55
C ASP A 68 -2.48 13.47 8.74
N LYS A 69 -3.35 13.38 7.73
CA LYS A 69 -3.36 12.25 6.79
C LYS A 69 -2.26 12.31 5.73
N ALA A 70 -1.53 13.42 5.63
CA ALA A 70 -0.47 13.61 4.64
C ALA A 70 0.89 13.05 5.12
N VAL A 71 0.98 12.50 6.33
CA VAL A 71 2.20 11.84 6.86
C VAL A 71 2.74 10.80 5.87
N TYR A 72 1.89 9.90 5.37
CA TYR A 72 2.33 8.87 4.43
C TYR A 72 2.89 9.45 3.13
N LYS A 73 2.27 10.52 2.60
CA LYS A 73 2.78 11.23 1.42
C LYS A 73 4.19 11.77 1.64
N ARG A 74 4.48 12.31 2.83
CA ARG A 74 5.83 12.81 3.16
C ARG A 74 6.85 11.67 3.24
N PHE A 75 6.47 10.49 3.73
CA PHE A 75 7.34 9.31 3.69
C PHE A 75 7.64 8.89 2.25
N ALA A 76 6.64 8.90 1.37
CA ALA A 76 6.85 8.60 -0.04
C ALA A 76 7.78 9.63 -0.71
N GLN A 77 7.57 10.92 -0.48
CA GLN A 77 8.45 11.99 -0.98
C GLN A 77 9.89 11.85 -0.48
N TYR A 78 10.07 11.47 0.79
CA TYR A 78 11.39 11.21 1.34
C TYR A 78 12.06 10.02 0.65
N ALA A 79 11.33 8.91 0.46
CA ALA A 79 11.84 7.72 -0.23
C ALA A 79 12.26 8.03 -1.68
N VAL A 80 11.48 8.83 -2.42
CA VAL A 80 11.88 9.31 -3.76
C VAL A 80 13.19 10.09 -3.70
N LYS A 81 13.29 11.07 -2.80
CA LYS A 81 14.52 11.87 -2.64
C LYS A 81 15.74 11.04 -2.21
N ALA A 82 15.51 9.95 -1.49
CA ALA A 82 16.54 9.02 -1.06
C ALA A 82 16.89 7.96 -2.13
N GLY A 83 16.22 7.94 -3.28
CA GLY A 83 16.37 6.87 -4.28
C GLY A 83 15.87 5.50 -3.80
N ALA A 84 15.04 5.47 -2.76
CA ALA A 84 14.54 4.28 -2.09
C ALA A 84 13.08 3.97 -2.44
N GLU A 85 12.67 4.29 -3.66
CA GLU A 85 11.33 3.97 -4.16
C GLU A 85 11.08 2.46 -4.19
N PRO A 86 9.82 2.02 -4.01
CA PRO A 86 9.50 0.61 -4.11
C PRO A 86 9.75 0.11 -5.54
N ARG A 87 10.35 -1.08 -5.64
CA ARG A 87 10.74 -1.77 -6.88
C ARG A 87 10.00 -3.10 -6.98
N PRO A 88 9.77 -3.65 -8.19
CA PRO A 88 9.19 -4.98 -8.32
C PRO A 88 10.10 -6.01 -7.64
N TRP A 89 9.54 -7.12 -7.19
CA TRP A 89 10.37 -8.20 -6.68
C TRP A 89 11.15 -8.85 -7.82
N GLU A 90 12.47 -8.92 -7.63
CA GLU A 90 13.40 -9.31 -8.69
C GLU A 90 13.42 -10.83 -8.94
N SER A 91 13.08 -11.62 -7.92
CA SER A 91 13.17 -13.08 -8.03
C SER A 91 11.93 -13.67 -8.70
N LYS A 92 12.16 -14.64 -9.61
CA LYS A 92 11.09 -15.46 -10.19
C LYS A 92 10.19 -16.08 -9.12
N ARG A 93 10.76 -16.52 -8.00
CA ARG A 93 10.00 -17.09 -6.86
C ARG A 93 9.01 -16.10 -6.25
N ALA A 94 9.36 -14.82 -6.16
CA ALA A 94 8.46 -13.80 -5.63
C ALA A 94 7.30 -13.53 -6.58
N ALA A 95 7.56 -13.52 -7.90
CA ALA A 95 6.50 -13.48 -8.90
C ALA A 95 5.62 -14.74 -8.88
N ASP A 96 6.22 -15.92 -8.67
CA ASP A 96 5.50 -17.19 -8.56
C ASP A 96 4.50 -17.19 -7.40
N VAL A 97 4.82 -16.53 -6.26
CA VAL A 97 3.88 -16.39 -5.13
C VAL A 97 2.64 -15.60 -5.54
N VAL A 98 2.80 -14.49 -6.27
CA VAL A 98 1.67 -13.68 -6.76
C VAL A 98 0.84 -14.47 -7.78
N SER A 99 1.52 -15.17 -8.69
CA SER A 99 0.90 -16.03 -9.70
C SER A 99 0.08 -17.17 -9.07
N ALA A 100 0.67 -17.89 -8.11
CA ALA A 100 0.04 -19.00 -7.42
C ALA A 100 -1.19 -18.53 -6.63
N MET A 101 -1.08 -17.43 -5.89
CA MET A 101 -2.20 -16.87 -5.14
C MET A 101 -3.34 -16.41 -6.08
N ALA A 102 -3.03 -15.81 -7.22
CA ALA A 102 -4.06 -15.45 -8.21
C ALA A 102 -4.79 -16.68 -8.78
N LYS A 103 -4.05 -17.77 -9.06
CA LYS A 103 -4.62 -19.05 -9.49
C LYS A 103 -5.51 -19.67 -8.42
N GLU A 104 -5.05 -19.71 -7.17
CA GLU A 104 -5.82 -20.23 -6.02
C GLU A 104 -7.12 -19.47 -5.80
N LEU A 105 -7.11 -18.15 -6.01
CA LEU A 105 -8.29 -17.29 -5.89
C LEU A 105 -9.22 -17.36 -7.12
N GLY A 106 -8.91 -18.18 -8.11
CA GLY A 106 -9.75 -18.40 -9.29
C GLY A 106 -9.87 -17.18 -10.21
N VAL A 107 -8.85 -16.32 -10.22
CA VAL A 107 -8.84 -15.08 -11.00
C VAL A 107 -8.85 -15.41 -12.49
N LYS A 108 -9.85 -14.89 -13.21
CA LYS A 108 -9.99 -15.09 -14.65
C LYS A 108 -9.48 -13.91 -15.48
N ASP A 109 -9.50 -12.72 -14.88
CA ASP A 109 -9.26 -11.45 -15.58
C ASP A 109 -7.77 -11.11 -15.72
N TRP A 110 -6.90 -11.80 -14.97
CA TRP A 110 -5.45 -11.64 -15.05
C TRP A 110 -4.77 -12.99 -14.96
N ARG A 111 -3.84 -13.24 -15.88
CA ARG A 111 -3.03 -14.46 -15.88
C ARG A 111 -1.57 -14.09 -15.66
N PHE A 112 -0.94 -14.79 -14.74
CA PHE A 112 0.49 -14.69 -14.47
C PHE A 112 1.19 -15.93 -15.05
N GLU A 113 1.25 -15.99 -16.37
CA GLU A 113 1.91 -17.06 -17.13
C GLU A 113 3.40 -16.77 -17.31
N SER A 114 3.77 -15.50 -17.35
CA SER A 114 5.14 -15.01 -17.51
C SER A 114 5.55 -14.04 -16.41
N PHE A 115 6.87 -13.80 -16.28
CA PHE A 115 7.37 -12.73 -15.42
C PHE A 115 6.99 -11.34 -15.95
N GLU A 116 6.78 -11.19 -17.25
CA GLU A 116 6.36 -9.91 -17.84
C GLU A 116 4.93 -9.55 -17.41
N ASP A 117 4.03 -10.53 -17.26
CA ASP A 117 2.66 -10.28 -16.77
C ASP A 117 2.68 -9.73 -15.33
N TYR A 118 3.63 -10.19 -14.52
CA TYR A 118 3.87 -9.64 -13.18
C TYR A 118 4.44 -8.22 -13.26
N LEU A 119 5.40 -7.96 -14.15
CA LEU A 119 5.96 -6.63 -14.33
C LEU A 119 4.93 -5.63 -14.85
N GLU A 120 4.05 -6.05 -15.75
CA GLU A 120 2.94 -5.23 -16.24
C GLU A 120 1.99 -4.87 -15.09
N TRP A 121 1.56 -5.89 -14.33
CA TRP A 121 0.71 -5.68 -13.15
C TRP A 121 1.37 -4.68 -12.18
N TRP A 122 2.66 -4.88 -11.91
CA TRP A 122 3.45 -4.03 -11.03
C TRP A 122 3.55 -2.59 -11.54
N ARG A 123 3.86 -2.37 -12.83
CA ARG A 123 3.98 -1.02 -13.41
C ARG A 123 2.67 -0.24 -13.26
N ARG A 124 1.54 -0.87 -13.57
CA ARG A 124 0.19 -0.26 -13.44
C ARG A 124 -0.16 0.04 -11.98
N TYR A 125 0.18 -0.87 -11.08
CA TYR A 125 0.04 -0.67 -9.64
C TYR A 125 0.87 0.52 -9.13
N LYS A 126 2.17 0.57 -9.46
CA LYS A 126 3.08 1.64 -9.04
C LYS A 126 2.64 2.99 -9.59
N GLU A 127 2.26 3.06 -10.86
CA GLU A 127 1.76 4.29 -11.48
C GLU A 127 0.49 4.79 -10.78
N SER A 128 -0.43 3.88 -10.45
CA SER A 128 -1.66 4.23 -9.72
C SER A 128 -1.38 4.72 -8.31
N LEU A 129 -0.45 4.06 -7.59
CA LEU A 129 -0.02 4.46 -6.26
C LEU A 129 0.64 5.84 -6.28
N ASP A 130 1.52 6.10 -7.25
CA ASP A 130 2.18 7.39 -7.42
C ASP A 130 1.19 8.51 -7.74
N LYS A 131 0.18 8.23 -8.56
CA LYS A 131 -0.93 9.16 -8.83
C LYS A 131 -1.70 9.51 -7.55
N LEU A 132 -2.05 8.51 -6.73
CA LEU A 132 -2.73 8.72 -5.44
C LEU A 132 -1.91 9.58 -4.48
N LEU A 133 -0.59 9.43 -4.49
CA LEU A 133 0.34 10.21 -3.67
C LEU A 133 0.64 11.60 -4.26
N GLY A 134 0.22 11.87 -5.50
CA GLY A 134 0.57 13.10 -6.23
C GLY A 134 2.07 13.21 -6.49
N LEU A 135 2.71 12.09 -6.84
CA LEU A 135 4.11 11.98 -7.24
C LEU A 135 4.29 11.90 -8.76
N ALA A 136 3.20 11.82 -9.53
CA ALA A 136 3.27 11.82 -10.99
C ALA A 136 3.91 13.13 -11.50
N GLY A 137 5.13 13.02 -12.07
CA GLY A 137 5.89 14.13 -12.64
C GLY A 137 7.03 14.67 -11.77
N VAL A 138 7.39 13.98 -10.68
CA VAL A 138 8.64 14.20 -9.93
C VAL A 138 9.76 13.35 -10.50
#